data_AF-A0AB37QIE9-F1
#
_entry.id   AF-A0AB37QIE9-F1
#
_cell.length_a   1.000
_cell.length_b   1.000
_cell.length_c   1.000
_cell.angle_alpha   90.00
_cell.angle_beta   90.00
_cell.angle_gamma   90.00
#
_symmetry.space_group_name_H-M   'P 1'
#
loop_
_entity.id
_entity.type
_entity.pdbx_description
1 polymer ?
#
loop_
_entity_poly.entity_id
_entity_poly.type
_entity_poly.pdbx_seq_one_letter_code
_entity_poly.pdbx_strand_id
1 'polypeptide(L)' 'MFGVSPAGVWRNKSDDPLGSDTQAGASNYDFAYADTRKWVIDGIIDYIAPQVYWPFAREVARYDV' A
#
# COMPACT_ATOMS: atom_id res chain seq x y z
N MET A 1 18.27 -1.60 12.79
CA MET A 1 17.06 -2.06 12.12
C MET A 1 16.06 -0.91 12.09
N PHE A 2 15.61 -0.55 10.90
CA PHE A 2 14.72 0.56 10.60
C PHE A 2 13.58 0.06 9.72
N GLY A 3 12.33 0.35 10.09
CA GLY A 3 11.19 -0.02 9.27
C GLY A 3 9.98 0.86 9.51
N VAL A 4 9.02 0.71 8.61
CA VAL A 4 7.89 1.63 8.49
C VAL A 4 6.59 0.85 8.32
N SER A 5 5.52 1.33 8.96
CA SER A 5 4.18 0.80 8.81
C SER A 5 3.29 1.82 8.08
N PRO A 6 3.19 1.75 6.73
CA PRO A 6 2.39 2.69 5.93
C PRO A 6 0.92 2.31 5.87
N ALA A 7 0.06 3.16 5.30
CA ALA A 7 -1.29 2.77 4.93
C ALA A 7 -1.29 1.53 4.01
N GLY A 8 -2.30 0.67 4.13
CA GLY A 8 -2.28 -0.63 3.45
C GLY A 8 -2.40 -0.60 1.92
N VAL A 9 -2.75 0.54 1.31
CA VAL A 9 -2.82 0.70 -0.15
C VAL A 9 -1.76 1.70 -0.61
N TRP A 10 -0.79 1.23 -1.40
CA TRP A 10 0.24 2.10 -2.01
C TRP A 10 -0.35 2.97 -3.13
N ARG A 11 -0.98 2.34 -4.13
CA ARG A 11 -1.73 2.95 -5.24
C ARG A 11 -2.84 2.01 -5.71
N ASN A 12 -3.93 2.57 -6.25
CA ASN A 12 -4.96 1.76 -6.91
C ASN A 12 -4.52 1.38 -8.33
N LYS A 13 -5.00 0.23 -8.80
CA LYS A 13 -4.79 -0.25 -10.18
C LYS A 13 -5.32 0.71 -11.25
N SER A 14 -6.32 1.53 -10.91
CA SER A 14 -6.84 2.59 -11.78
C SER A 14 -5.86 3.74 -11.99
N ASP A 15 -4.98 3.97 -11.01
CA ASP A 15 -4.03 5.09 -11.01
C ASP A 15 -2.63 4.66 -11.49
N ASP A 16 -2.26 3.40 -11.24
CA ASP A 16 -1.01 2.78 -11.70
C ASP A 16 -1.25 1.29 -12.00
N PRO A 17 -0.86 0.75 -13.17
CA PRO A 17 -1.07 -0.66 -13.52
C PRO A 17 -0.37 -1.65 -12.59
N LEU A 18 0.66 -1.22 -11.84
CA LEU A 18 1.35 -2.00 -10.82
C LEU A 18 0.73 -1.84 -9.42
N GLY A 19 -0.30 -1.01 -9.29
CA GLY A 19 -1.10 -0.83 -8.09
C GLY A 19 -1.94 -2.05 -7.74
N SER A 20 -2.48 -2.05 -6.52
CA SER A 20 -3.36 -3.11 -6.04
C SER A 20 -4.76 -2.97 -6.63
N ASP A 21 -5.48 -4.09 -6.78
CA ASP A 21 -6.89 -4.11 -7.22
C ASP A 21 -7.82 -3.60 -6.11
N THR A 22 -7.73 -2.30 -5.85
CA THR A 22 -8.37 -1.59 -4.75
C THR A 22 -8.94 -0.26 -5.24
N GLN A 23 -9.85 0.31 -4.46
CA GLN A 23 -10.48 1.61 -4.70
C GLN A 23 -10.33 2.49 -3.46
N ALA A 24 -9.10 2.60 -2.95
CA ALA A 24 -8.80 3.43 -1.78
C ALA A 24 -8.92 4.91 -2.16
N GLY A 25 -9.74 5.65 -1.40
CA GLY A 25 -9.93 7.09 -1.62
C GLY A 25 -8.71 7.94 -1.27
N ALA A 26 -7.79 7.42 -0.45
CA ALA A 26 -6.53 8.06 -0.12
C ALA A 26 -5.37 7.03 -0.13
N SER A 27 -4.70 6.90 -1.27
CA SER A 27 -3.53 6.02 -1.42
C SER A 27 -2.30 6.63 -0.72
N ASN A 28 -1.38 5.77 -0.29
CA ASN A 28 -0.18 6.20 0.42
C ASN A 28 0.74 7.05 -0.47
N TYR A 29 0.82 6.74 -1.77
CA TYR A 29 1.63 7.50 -2.71
C TYR A 29 1.02 8.89 -2.98
N ASP A 30 -0.27 8.97 -3.28
CA ASP A 30 -0.88 10.20 -3.81
C ASP A 30 -1.23 11.22 -2.71
N PHE A 31 -1.53 10.78 -1.49
CA PHE A 31 -1.95 11.68 -0.40
C PHE A 31 -0.84 11.95 0.62
N ALA A 32 -0.03 10.95 0.93
CA ALA A 32 1.01 11.06 1.96
C ALA A 32 2.42 11.23 1.36
N TYR A 33 2.55 11.26 0.03
CA TYR A 33 3.83 11.32 -0.68
C TYR A 33 4.79 10.20 -0.26
N ALA A 34 4.23 9.06 0.13
CA ALA A 34 4.96 7.95 0.73
C ALA A 34 5.07 6.80 -0.27
N ASP A 35 6.13 6.86 -1.09
CA ASP A 35 6.44 5.84 -2.10
C ASP A 35 7.08 4.59 -1.48
N THR A 36 6.23 3.80 -0.84
CA THR A 36 6.60 2.55 -0.16
C THR A 36 7.17 1.50 -1.10
N ARG A 37 6.75 1.50 -2.38
CA ARG A 37 7.32 0.62 -3.39
C ARG A 37 8.80 0.92 -3.63
N LYS A 38 9.16 2.20 -3.79
CA LYS A 38 10.55 2.62 -3.92
C LYS A 38 11.38 2.26 -2.70
N TRP A 39 10.83 2.46 -1.49
CA TRP A 39 11.54 2.12 -0.25
C TRP A 39 11.95 0.65 -0.18
N VAL A 40 11.07 -0.26 -0.64
CA VAL A 40 11.35 -1.70 -0.67
C VAL A 40 12.32 -2.06 -1.80
N ILE A 41 12.12 -1.55 -3.01
CA ILE A 41 12.97 -1.89 -4.18
C ILE A 41 14.41 -1.40 -4.00
N ASP A 42 14.59 -0.19 -3.46
CA ASP A 42 15.91 0.41 -3.29
C ASP A 42 16.59 -0.03 -1.97
N GLY A 43 15.92 -0.83 -1.14
CA GLY A 43 16.46 -1.30 0.14
C GLY A 43 16.64 -0.18 1.18
N ILE A 44 15.78 0.85 1.17
CA ILE A 44 15.85 1.98 2.11
C ILE A 44 15.42 1.56 3.53
N ILE A 45 14.55 0.55 3.64
CA ILE A 45 14.02 0.04 4.92
C ILE A 45 14.37 -1.44 5.10
N ASP A 46 14.62 -1.85 6.34
CA ASP A 46 14.89 -3.25 6.70
C ASP A 46 13.59 -4.08 6.77
N TYR A 47 12.46 -3.45 7.11
CA TYR A 47 11.14 -4.11 7.13
C TYR A 47 9.99 -3.14 6.82
N ILE A 48 8.86 -3.71 6.36
CA ILE A 48 7.61 -3.00 6.10
C ILE A 48 6.41 -3.73 6.70
N ALA A 49 5.44 -2.99 7.24
CA ALA A 49 4.20 -3.55 7.80
C ALA A 49 2.96 -2.74 7.35
N PRO A 50 2.38 -3.02 6.17
CA PRO A 50 1.22 -2.28 5.67
C PRO A 50 -0.01 -2.41 6.58
N GLN A 51 -0.69 -1.28 6.84
CA GLN A 51 -1.87 -1.19 7.71
C GLN A 51 -3.14 -1.67 6.98
N VAL A 52 -3.33 -2.99 6.91
CA VAL A 52 -4.53 -3.63 6.35
C VAL A 52 -5.63 -3.69 7.41
N TYR A 53 -6.20 -2.53 7.73
CA TYR A 53 -7.20 -2.36 8.81
C TYR A 53 -8.63 -2.48 8.31
N TRP A 54 -8.91 -3.58 7.61
CA TRP A 54 -10.25 -3.87 7.10
C TRP A 54 -10.48 -5.38 7.01
N PRO A 55 -11.74 -5.84 6.92
CA PRO A 55 -12.04 -7.27 6.74
C PRO A 55 -11.55 -7.78 5.39
N PHE A 56 -11.12 -9.04 5.36
CA PHE A 56 -10.74 -9.82 4.17
C PHE A 56 -11.66 -9.60 2.95
N ALA A 57 -12.98 -9.66 3.18
CA ALA A 57 -14.00 -9.57 2.13
C ALA A 57 -14.43 -8.14 1.77
N ARG A 58 -13.72 -7.10 2.21
CA ARG A 58 -14.05 -5.70 1.85
C ARG A 58 -13.86 -5.49 0.35
N GLU A 59 -14.94 -5.32 -0.40
CA GLU A 59 -14.92 -5.24 -1.87
C GLU A 59 -13.91 -4.23 -2.43
N VAL A 60 -13.85 -3.03 -1.86
CA VAL A 60 -12.94 -1.96 -2.30
C VAL A 60 -11.46 -2.18 -1.95
N ALA A 61 -11.14 -3.19 -1.14
CA ALA A 61 -9.77 -3.48 -0.69
C ALA A 61 -9.59 -4.97 -0.37
N ARG A 62 -10.08 -5.85 -1.24
CA ARG A 62 -10.19 -7.29 -0.95
C ARG A 62 -8.81 -7.96 -0.89
N TYR A 63 -8.60 -8.88 0.06
CA TYR A 63 -7.29 -9.54 0.26
C TYR A 63 -7.40 -11.01 0.74
N ASP A 64 -8.49 -11.70 0.42
CA ASP A 64 -8.75 -13.12 0.70
C ASP A 64 -8.35 -14.09 -0.44
N VAL A 65 -7.57 -13.61 -1.41
CA VAL A 65 -7.15 -14.34 -2.63
C VAL A 65 -5.83 -15.07 -2.48
#